data_AF-I1KYP5-F1
#
_entry.id   AF-I1KYP5-F1
#
_cell.length_a   1.000
_cell.length_b   1.000
_cell.length_c   1.000
_cell.angle_alpha   90.00
_cell.angle_beta   90.00
_cell.angle_gamma   90.00
#
_symmetry.space_group_name_H-M   'P 1'
#
loop_
_entity.id
_entity.type
_entity.pdbx_description
1 polymer ?
#
loop_
_entity_poly.entity_id
_entity_poly.type
_entity_poly.pdbx_seq_one_letter_code
_entity_poly.pdbx_strand_id
1 'polypeptide(L)'
;MTSKLNHRDDGSNGDSASKPIHFLRIMHPDNLLQGKLRLPAEFVNKYGKHLSNTMFLKLPNGAEWRVNLEKRDGRVWFQEGWKKFVEHHSLAHGHLLVFKYDGTFHFHVLIFDPSANEIDYPVNKANHKRVRISSEEIQPPTTCKTSGNKRSNSNLQDNAFHQKVRDHKGRYESPSEGKRNMEAAGSISFTVRMKSSSKQHMYLPKDSLKGYIKGGEQYVKLLVGERSWRVKLVHYKNRSSCFFSANWPAFARENDLKEGDACWFQLLNSSDDIVMNVTISREGH
;
A
#
# COMPACT_ATOMS: atom_id res chain seq x y z
N MET A 1 50.89 -42.53 20.95
CA MET A 1 51.67 -41.28 21.07
C MET A 1 51.13 -40.28 20.05
N THR A 2 50.71 -39.11 20.55
CA THR A 2 50.60 -37.77 19.90
C THR A 2 49.93 -37.62 18.52
N SER A 3 49.09 -36.64 18.20
CA SER A 3 48.33 -35.60 18.90
C SER A 3 47.56 -34.83 17.81
N LYS A 4 46.33 -34.41 18.12
CA LYS A 4 45.45 -33.54 17.29
C LYS A 4 46.06 -32.15 17.04
N LEU A 5 45.68 -31.50 15.94
CA LEU A 5 45.50 -30.03 15.88
C LEU A 5 44.27 -29.68 15.03
N ASN A 6 43.27 -29.09 15.69
CA ASN A 6 42.12 -28.42 15.08
C ASN A 6 42.54 -27.04 14.59
N HIS A 7 42.04 -26.61 13.42
CA HIS A 7 41.93 -25.19 13.08
C HIS A 7 40.45 -24.78 13.14
N ARG A 8 40.15 -23.84 14.03
CA ARG A 8 38.91 -23.05 14.07
C ARG A 8 39.04 -21.92 13.05
N ASP A 9 37.96 -21.61 12.35
CA ASP A 9 37.77 -20.31 11.73
C ASP A 9 36.40 -19.77 12.17
N ASP A 10 36.44 -18.55 12.70
CA ASP A 10 35.35 -17.81 13.33
C ASP A 10 35.01 -16.65 12.38
N GLY A 11 33.73 -16.46 12.07
CA GLY A 11 33.30 -15.64 10.95
C GLY A 11 31.87 -15.13 11.08
N SER A 12 31.65 -14.33 12.13
CA SER A 12 30.59 -13.34 12.28
C SER A 12 29.97 -12.88 10.94
N ASN A 13 28.64 -12.95 10.82
CA ASN A 13 27.92 -12.11 9.85
C ASN A 13 26.70 -11.48 10.54
N GLY A 14 26.95 -10.31 11.14
CA GLY A 14 25.95 -9.42 11.69
C GLY A 14 25.15 -8.72 10.59
N ASP A 15 23.83 -8.87 10.71
CA ASP A 15 22.76 -7.94 10.36
C ASP A 15 23.10 -6.77 9.41
N SER A 16 22.80 -6.96 8.13
CA SER A 16 22.54 -5.85 7.21
C SER A 16 21.07 -5.97 6.79
N ALA A 17 20.27 -4.95 7.12
CA ALA A 17 18.90 -4.84 6.68
C ALA A 17 18.87 -4.77 5.14
N SER A 18 18.81 -5.94 4.49
CA SER A 18 18.86 -6.04 3.04
C SER A 18 17.61 -5.38 2.46
N LYS A 19 17.80 -4.44 1.52
CA LYS A 19 16.67 -3.77 0.84
C LYS A 19 15.69 -4.82 0.30
N PRO A 20 14.38 -4.63 0.46
CA PRO A 20 13.40 -5.59 -0.02
C PRO A 20 13.55 -5.82 -1.53
N ILE A 21 13.56 -7.09 -1.92
CA ILE A 21 13.83 -7.50 -3.30
C ILE A 21 12.53 -7.68 -4.04
N HIS A 22 12.40 -6.98 -5.16
CA HIS A 22 11.23 -7.07 -6.01
C HIS A 22 11.57 -7.82 -7.30
N PHE A 23 10.63 -8.61 -7.78
CA PHE A 23 10.64 -9.11 -9.16
C PHE A 23 9.21 -9.17 -9.67
N LEU A 24 9.05 -9.17 -10.99
CA LEU A 24 7.75 -9.24 -11.63
C LEU A 24 7.62 -10.49 -12.51
N ARG A 25 6.39 -10.95 -12.68
CA ARG A 25 6.02 -12.03 -13.60
C ARG A 25 4.73 -11.68 -14.34
N ILE A 26 4.77 -11.86 -15.66
CA ILE A 26 3.57 -11.84 -16.49
C ILE A 26 3.12 -13.29 -16.66
N MET A 27 1.83 -13.55 -16.47
CA MET A 27 1.26 -14.87 -16.64
C MET A 27 1.22 -15.23 -18.13
N HIS A 28 2.05 -16.18 -18.55
CA HIS A 28 2.01 -16.76 -19.89
C HIS A 28 1.14 -18.02 -19.94
N PRO A 29 0.57 -18.38 -21.10
CA PRO A 29 -0.23 -19.60 -21.25
C PRO A 29 0.51 -20.85 -20.75
N ASP A 30 1.82 -20.94 -21.02
CA ASP A 30 2.67 -22.04 -20.54
C ASP A 30 2.71 -22.16 -19.02
N ASN A 31 2.66 -21.04 -18.28
CA ASN A 31 2.65 -21.06 -16.81
C ASN A 31 1.33 -21.62 -16.27
N LEU A 32 0.22 -21.30 -16.96
CA LEU A 32 -1.12 -21.78 -16.62
C LEU A 32 -1.25 -23.27 -16.92
N LEU A 33 -0.77 -23.71 -18.09
CA LEU A 33 -0.77 -25.11 -18.50
C LEU A 33 0.10 -26.00 -17.60
N GLN A 34 1.30 -25.55 -17.25
CA GLN A 34 2.19 -26.32 -16.36
C GLN A 34 1.73 -26.31 -14.90
N GLY A 35 0.83 -25.40 -14.50
CA GLY A 35 0.38 -25.27 -13.12
C GLY A 35 1.46 -24.84 -12.13
N LYS A 36 2.57 -24.25 -12.61
CA LYS A 36 3.71 -23.80 -11.80
C LYS A 36 4.33 -22.51 -12.33
N LEU A 37 4.93 -21.71 -11.44
CA LEU A 37 5.56 -20.44 -11.80
C LEU A 37 7.06 -20.45 -11.47
N ARG A 38 7.91 -20.24 -12.48
CA ARG A 38 9.37 -20.23 -12.33
C ARG A 38 9.88 -18.89 -11.76
N LEU A 39 10.67 -18.96 -10.69
CA LEU A 39 11.35 -17.78 -10.13
C LEU A 39 12.45 -17.26 -11.08
N PRO A 40 12.74 -15.94 -11.10
CA PRO A 40 13.83 -15.40 -11.90
C PRO A 40 15.18 -16.01 -11.53
N ALA A 41 16.01 -16.33 -12.53
CA ALA A 41 17.33 -16.92 -12.30
C ALA A 41 18.20 -16.02 -11.42
N GLU A 42 18.25 -14.71 -11.70
CA GLU A 42 18.98 -13.73 -10.89
C GLU A 42 18.52 -13.70 -9.42
N PHE A 43 17.21 -13.80 -9.19
CA PHE A 43 16.67 -13.88 -7.83
C PHE A 43 17.12 -15.17 -7.13
N VAL A 44 17.03 -16.31 -7.82
CA VAL A 44 17.45 -17.62 -7.29
C VAL A 44 18.95 -17.67 -7.03
N ASN A 45 19.78 -17.12 -7.91
CA ASN A 45 21.24 -17.07 -7.75
C ASN A 45 21.62 -16.32 -6.46
N LYS A 46 20.92 -15.23 -6.16
CA LYS A 46 21.23 -14.39 -5.01
C LYS A 46 20.60 -14.86 -3.70
N TYR A 47 19.36 -15.35 -3.75
CA TYR A 47 18.55 -15.64 -2.55
C TYR A 47 18.11 -17.10 -2.42
N GLY A 48 18.36 -17.95 -3.41
CA GLY A 48 17.88 -19.33 -3.46
C GLY A 48 18.27 -20.19 -2.26
N LYS A 49 19.43 -19.91 -1.65
CA LYS A 49 19.91 -20.58 -0.41
C LYS A 49 19.06 -20.26 0.82
N HIS A 50 18.36 -19.14 0.84
CA HIS A 50 17.48 -18.70 1.93
C HIS A 50 16.03 -19.13 1.72
N LEU A 51 15.68 -19.59 0.51
CA LEU A 51 14.34 -20.08 0.22
C LEU A 51 14.14 -21.46 0.84
N SER A 52 13.15 -21.56 1.72
CA SER A 52 12.72 -22.84 2.27
C SER A 52 11.84 -23.59 1.27
N ASN A 53 11.68 -24.91 1.46
CA ASN A 53 10.81 -25.70 0.58
C ASN A 53 9.35 -25.28 0.65
N THR A 54 8.94 -24.66 1.77
CA THR A 54 7.61 -24.06 1.94
C THR A 54 7.76 -22.56 2.14
N MET A 55 7.00 -21.79 1.36
CA MET A 55 6.94 -20.33 1.39
C MET A 55 5.48 -19.87 1.48
N PHE A 56 5.27 -18.59 1.78
CA PHE A 56 3.94 -17.98 1.87
C PHE A 56 3.81 -16.79 0.92
N LEU A 57 2.72 -16.75 0.15
CA LEU A 57 2.33 -15.59 -0.64
C LEU A 57 1.35 -14.75 0.18
N LYS A 58 1.74 -13.52 0.50
CA LYS A 58 0.96 -12.61 1.33
C LYS A 58 0.36 -11.49 0.48
N LEU A 59 -0.96 -11.41 0.48
CA LEU A 59 -1.72 -10.42 -0.28
C LEU A 59 -1.99 -9.15 0.54
N PRO A 60 -2.38 -8.03 -0.11
CA PRO A 60 -2.68 -6.76 0.57
C PRO A 60 -3.83 -6.82 1.58
N ASN A 61 -4.81 -7.71 1.37
CA ASN A 61 -5.88 -7.99 2.32
C ASN A 61 -5.43 -8.80 3.55
N GLY A 62 -4.14 -9.19 3.61
CA GLY A 62 -3.56 -10.01 4.66
C GLY A 62 -3.87 -11.51 4.54
N ALA A 63 -4.50 -11.97 3.45
CA ALA A 63 -4.59 -13.39 3.16
C ALA A 63 -3.20 -13.96 2.84
N GLU A 64 -2.93 -15.15 3.36
CA GLU A 64 -1.65 -15.84 3.18
C GLU A 64 -1.90 -17.21 2.54
N TRP A 65 -1.14 -17.49 1.49
CA TRP A 65 -1.24 -18.72 0.71
C TRP A 65 0.05 -19.51 0.84
N ARG A 66 -0.03 -20.72 1.38
CA ARG A 66 1.11 -21.63 1.41
C ARG A 66 1.41 -22.13 0.00
N VAL A 67 2.67 -22.05 -0.40
CA VAL A 67 3.18 -22.63 -1.64
C VAL A 67 4.46 -23.43 -1.37
N ASN A 68 4.58 -24.60 -1.98
CA ASN A 68 5.83 -25.37 -1.95
C ASN A 68 6.67 -25.09 -3.18
N LEU A 69 7.98 -25.08 -2.98
CA LEU A 69 8.98 -24.86 -4.00
C LEU A 69 9.49 -26.18 -4.58
N GLU A 70 9.41 -26.32 -5.89
CA GLU A 70 10.16 -27.34 -6.64
C GLU A 70 11.56 -26.79 -6.92
N LYS A 71 12.62 -27.50 -6.52
CA LYS A 71 14.01 -27.15 -6.86
C LYS A 71 14.61 -28.25 -7.73
N ARG A 72 14.96 -27.94 -8.97
CA ARG A 72 15.51 -28.91 -9.93
C ARG A 72 16.43 -28.20 -10.92
N ASP A 73 17.61 -28.76 -11.18
CA ASP A 73 18.58 -28.27 -12.17
C ASP A 73 18.91 -26.76 -12.01
N GLY A 74 19.14 -26.32 -10.77
CA GLY A 74 19.43 -24.92 -10.43
C GLY A 74 18.24 -23.94 -10.59
N ARG A 75 17.07 -24.43 -10.97
CA ARG A 75 15.84 -23.66 -11.15
C ARG A 75 14.88 -23.92 -10.00
N VAL A 76 14.04 -22.92 -9.71
CA VAL A 76 13.07 -22.97 -8.62
C VAL A 76 11.69 -22.55 -9.14
N TRP A 77 10.65 -23.29 -8.77
CA TRP A 77 9.26 -23.01 -9.14
C TRP A 77 8.35 -22.97 -7.92
N PHE A 78 7.37 -22.06 -7.89
CA PHE A 78 6.17 -22.27 -7.08
C PHE A 78 5.35 -23.40 -7.73
N GLN A 79 5.11 -24.48 -6.99
CA GLN A 79 4.47 -25.68 -7.51
C GLN A 79 3.21 -26.03 -6.72
N GLU A 80 3.34 -26.75 -5.60
CA GLU A 80 2.18 -27.11 -4.79
C GLU A 80 1.56 -25.87 -4.14
N GLY A 81 0.24 -25.75 -4.17
CA GLY A 81 -0.48 -24.55 -3.71
C GLY A 81 -0.55 -23.42 -4.73
N TRP A 82 0.38 -23.34 -5.69
CA TRP A 82 0.37 -22.31 -6.74
C TRP A 82 -0.86 -22.40 -7.63
N LYS A 83 -1.22 -23.60 -8.09
CA LYS A 83 -2.43 -23.82 -8.92
C LYS A 83 -3.70 -23.34 -8.22
N LYS A 84 -3.85 -23.62 -6.91
CA LYS A 84 -4.99 -23.14 -6.11
C LYS A 84 -5.01 -21.61 -6.01
N PHE A 85 -3.85 -20.98 -5.88
CA PHE A 85 -3.72 -19.52 -5.88
C PHE A 85 -4.13 -18.90 -7.22
N VAL A 86 -3.71 -19.51 -8.34
CA VAL A 86 -4.10 -19.12 -9.71
C VAL A 86 -5.61 -19.23 -9.91
N GLU A 87 -6.20 -20.37 -9.54
CA GLU A 87 -7.64 -20.62 -9.67
C GLU A 87 -8.47 -19.67 -8.80
N HIS A 88 -8.06 -19.40 -7.55
CA HIS A 88 -8.81 -18.55 -6.63
C HIS A 88 -8.88 -17.08 -7.10
N HIS A 89 -7.82 -16.58 -7.72
CA HIS A 89 -7.75 -15.19 -8.20
C HIS A 89 -8.02 -15.08 -9.70
N SER A 90 -8.52 -16.15 -10.33
CA SER A 90 -8.82 -16.20 -11.76
C SER A 90 -7.67 -15.68 -12.64
N LEU A 91 -6.41 -16.02 -12.28
CA LEU A 91 -5.26 -15.50 -13.01
C LEU A 91 -5.25 -16.08 -14.43
N ALA A 92 -5.26 -15.18 -15.40
CA ALA A 92 -5.27 -15.51 -16.82
C ALA A 92 -4.03 -14.93 -17.52
N HIS A 93 -3.89 -15.25 -18.81
CA HIS A 93 -2.83 -14.67 -19.63
C HIS A 93 -2.84 -13.14 -19.55
N GLY A 94 -1.66 -12.53 -19.43
CA GLY A 94 -1.49 -11.09 -19.38
C GLY A 94 -1.58 -10.48 -17.97
N HIS A 95 -2.05 -11.22 -16.96
CA HIS A 95 -1.98 -10.74 -15.58
C HIS A 95 -0.52 -10.52 -15.17
N LEU A 96 -0.26 -9.39 -14.50
CA LEU A 96 1.05 -9.00 -14.01
C LEU A 96 1.09 -9.17 -12.49
N LEU A 97 2.07 -9.93 -12.00
CA LEU A 97 2.29 -10.12 -10.57
C LEU A 97 3.61 -9.45 -10.17
N VAL A 98 3.56 -8.65 -9.11
CA VAL A 98 4.74 -8.05 -8.48
C VAL A 98 4.98 -8.75 -7.15
N PHE A 99 6.12 -9.39 -7.03
CA PHE A 99 6.55 -10.08 -5.82
C PHE A 99 7.59 -9.24 -5.10
N LYS A 100 7.46 -9.14 -3.78
CA LYS A 100 8.45 -8.57 -2.87
C LYS A 100 8.84 -9.62 -1.84
N TYR A 101 10.07 -10.09 -1.91
CA TYR A 101 10.62 -11.00 -0.91
C TYR A 101 11.04 -10.22 0.35
N ASP A 102 10.62 -10.68 1.52
CA ASP A 102 10.90 -10.02 2.80
C ASP A 102 12.21 -10.46 3.45
N GLY A 103 12.93 -11.41 2.86
CA GLY A 103 14.16 -11.99 3.41
C GLY A 103 13.93 -13.20 4.32
N THR A 104 12.68 -13.59 4.57
CA THR A 104 12.30 -14.72 5.43
C THR A 104 11.54 -15.79 4.63
N PHE A 105 10.28 -16.07 4.98
CA PHE A 105 9.42 -17.08 4.36
C PHE A 105 8.29 -16.46 3.52
N HIS A 106 8.19 -15.12 3.41
CA HIS A 106 7.09 -14.47 2.70
C HIS A 106 7.52 -13.80 1.39
N PHE A 107 6.69 -13.98 0.39
CA PHE A 107 6.59 -13.07 -0.74
C PHE A 107 5.31 -12.25 -0.57
N HIS A 108 5.43 -10.93 -0.44
CA HIS A 108 4.29 -10.06 -0.63
C HIS A 108 3.97 -9.99 -2.12
N VAL A 109 2.70 -10.15 -2.48
CA VAL A 109 2.28 -10.23 -3.89
C VAL A 109 1.25 -9.14 -4.17
N LEU A 110 1.47 -8.36 -5.21
CA LEU A 110 0.44 -7.54 -5.85
C LEU A 110 0.08 -8.20 -7.18
N ILE A 111 -1.21 -8.21 -7.51
CA ILE A 111 -1.72 -8.81 -8.74
C ILE A 111 -2.44 -7.73 -9.53
N PHE A 112 -2.07 -7.58 -10.78
CA PHE A 112 -2.67 -6.66 -11.74
C PHE A 112 -3.33 -7.46 -12.85
N ASP A 113 -4.53 -7.04 -13.25
CA ASP A 113 -5.25 -7.57 -14.40
C ASP A 113 -4.50 -7.23 -15.71
N PRO A 114 -4.92 -7.79 -16.86
CA PRO A 114 -4.26 -7.52 -18.15
C PRO A 114 -4.32 -6.04 -18.58
N SER A 115 -5.20 -5.24 -17.98
CA SER A 115 -5.31 -3.79 -18.18
C SER A 115 -4.38 -3.00 -17.24
N ALA A 116 -3.47 -3.68 -16.54
CA ALA A 116 -2.50 -3.11 -15.59
C ALA A 116 -3.14 -2.45 -14.35
N ASN A 117 -4.37 -2.81 -13.98
CA ASN A 117 -5.00 -2.37 -12.75
C ASN A 117 -4.84 -3.43 -11.66
N GLU A 118 -4.54 -3.02 -10.42
CA GLU A 118 -4.50 -3.97 -9.30
C GLU A 118 -5.87 -4.62 -9.12
N ILE A 119 -5.94 -5.94 -8.97
CA ILE A 119 -7.19 -6.66 -8.78
C ILE A 119 -7.77 -6.40 -7.39
N ASP A 120 -9.02 -6.80 -7.20
CA ASP A 120 -9.62 -6.83 -5.87
C ASP A 120 -9.36 -8.14 -5.15
N TYR A 121 -8.94 -8.03 -3.89
CA TYR A 121 -8.76 -9.20 -3.04
C TYR A 121 -10.00 -9.38 -2.15
N PRO A 122 -10.59 -10.59 -2.08
CA PRO A 122 -11.73 -10.86 -1.21
C PRO A 122 -11.44 -10.52 0.26
N VAL A 123 -12.39 -9.93 0.97
CA VAL A 123 -12.21 -9.60 2.40
C VAL A 123 -12.01 -10.88 3.21
N ASN A 124 -10.84 -11.02 3.86
CA ASN A 124 -10.58 -12.14 4.74
C ASN A 124 -11.37 -11.98 6.04
N LYS A 125 -12.54 -12.63 6.12
CA LYS A 125 -13.45 -12.59 7.28
C LYS A 125 -12.77 -13.05 8.58
N ALA A 126 -11.67 -13.80 8.53
CA ALA A 126 -10.98 -14.32 9.72
C ALA A 126 -10.19 -13.25 10.50
N ASN A 127 -9.86 -12.10 9.89
CA ASN A 127 -9.10 -11.04 10.56
C ASN A 127 -9.96 -9.96 11.23
N HIS A 128 -11.28 -10.02 11.10
CA HIS A 128 -12.19 -9.12 11.82
C HIS A 128 -12.53 -9.72 13.20
N LYS A 129 -11.65 -9.54 14.18
CA LYS A 129 -12.12 -9.47 15.57
C LYS A 129 -13.14 -8.33 15.63
N ARG A 130 -14.42 -8.66 15.77
CA ARG A 130 -15.54 -7.74 15.97
C ARG A 130 -15.19 -6.76 17.10
N VAL A 131 -14.83 -5.52 16.75
CA VAL A 131 -15.00 -4.41 17.67
C VAL A 131 -16.50 -4.12 17.66
N ARG A 132 -17.20 -4.58 18.71
CA ARG A 132 -18.57 -4.13 19.01
C ARG A 132 -18.46 -2.65 19.38
N ILE A 133 -18.79 -1.77 18.45
CA ILE A 133 -19.06 -0.37 18.79
C ILE A 133 -20.55 -0.31 19.05
N SER A 134 -20.93 -0.14 20.31
CA SER A 134 -22.28 0.29 20.68
C SER A 134 -22.54 1.62 20.01
N SER A 135 -23.60 1.68 19.21
CA SER A 135 -24.10 2.91 18.63
C SER A 135 -24.61 3.81 19.76
N GLU A 136 -23.75 4.65 20.30
CA GLU A 136 -24.20 5.85 21.03
C GLU A 136 -24.28 6.99 20.02
N GLU A 137 -25.54 7.34 19.77
CA GLU A 137 -26.05 8.42 18.96
C GLU A 137 -25.58 9.77 19.54
N ILE A 138 -24.51 10.33 18.96
CA ILE A 138 -24.10 11.70 19.26
C ILE A 138 -24.84 12.62 18.28
N GLN A 139 -25.87 13.30 18.81
CA GLN A 139 -26.60 14.36 18.11
C GLN A 139 -25.65 15.55 17.80
N PRO A 140 -25.82 16.27 16.68
CA PRO A 140 -24.96 17.39 16.32
C PRO A 140 -25.32 18.65 17.14
N PRO A 141 -24.34 19.46 17.60
CA PRO A 141 -24.62 20.68 18.32
C PRO A 141 -25.12 21.78 17.38
N THR A 142 -26.20 22.43 17.80
CA THR A 142 -26.84 23.58 17.18
C THR A 142 -25.96 24.84 17.22
N THR A 143 -26.00 25.56 16.10
CA THR A 143 -25.34 26.84 15.79
C THR A 143 -25.50 27.92 16.85
N CYS A 144 -24.40 28.62 17.16
CA CYS A 144 -24.43 29.99 17.71
C CYS A 144 -23.78 30.99 16.75
N LYS A 145 -24.35 32.18 16.76
CA LYS A 145 -24.32 33.23 15.74
C LYS A 145 -23.00 34.00 15.69
N THR A 146 -22.63 34.41 14.48
CA THR A 146 -21.55 35.34 14.12
C THR A 146 -21.79 36.75 14.67
N SER A 147 -20.74 37.38 15.22
CA SER A 147 -20.58 38.84 15.28
C SER A 147 -19.12 39.18 15.61
N GLY A 148 -18.49 40.04 14.81
CA GLY A 148 -17.23 40.69 15.19
C GLY A 148 -16.20 40.88 14.09
N ASN A 149 -16.38 41.93 13.29
CA ASN A 149 -15.41 42.53 12.36
C ASN A 149 -14.00 42.72 12.97
N LYS A 150 -12.93 42.52 12.17
CA LYS A 150 -12.12 43.62 11.59
C LYS A 150 -10.92 43.11 10.78
N ARG A 151 -10.75 43.77 9.63
CA ARG A 151 -9.66 43.72 8.65
C ARG A 151 -8.33 44.19 9.23
N SER A 152 -7.22 43.63 8.74
CA SER A 152 -6.04 44.42 8.33
C SER A 152 -5.12 43.59 7.42
N ASN A 153 -4.92 44.10 6.21
CA ASN A 153 -3.85 43.73 5.27
C ASN A 153 -2.51 44.26 5.77
N SER A 154 -1.42 43.55 5.50
CA SER A 154 -0.25 44.17 4.86
C SER A 154 0.67 43.11 4.27
N ASN A 155 1.01 43.34 3.00
CA ASN A 155 2.04 42.64 2.25
C ASN A 155 3.42 43.08 2.74
N LEU A 156 4.37 42.16 2.80
CA LEU A 156 5.80 42.48 2.72
C LEU A 156 6.48 41.47 1.78
N GLN A 157 6.82 41.96 0.59
CA GLN A 157 7.91 41.45 -0.24
C GLN A 157 9.23 41.78 0.46
N ASP A 158 10.21 40.87 0.46
CA ASP A 158 11.54 41.12 -0.13
C ASP A 158 12.54 39.98 0.16
N ASN A 159 13.05 39.43 -0.94
CA ASN A 159 14.47 39.21 -1.31
C ASN A 159 15.52 38.89 -0.22
N ALA A 160 16.21 37.74 -0.39
CA ALA A 160 17.70 37.58 -0.34
C ALA A 160 18.05 36.07 -0.30
N PHE A 161 18.57 35.47 -1.36
CA PHE A 161 19.99 35.35 -1.76
C PHE A 161 20.78 34.19 -1.09
N HIS A 162 21.49 33.46 -1.96
CA HIS A 162 22.75 32.71 -1.74
C HIS A 162 22.69 31.45 -0.83
N GLN A 163 23.36 30.32 -1.10
CA GLN A 163 24.41 29.94 -2.03
C GLN A 163 24.47 28.41 -2.13
N LYS A 164 24.73 27.85 -3.32
CA LYS A 164 25.09 26.43 -3.47
C LYS A 164 26.56 26.26 -3.10
N VAL A 165 26.85 25.40 -2.12
CA VAL A 165 28.22 24.90 -1.85
C VAL A 165 28.22 23.39 -2.09
N ARG A 166 29.14 22.94 -2.95
CA ARG A 166 29.43 21.53 -3.22
C ARG A 166 30.67 21.13 -2.44
N ASP A 167 30.54 20.16 -1.56
CA ASP A 167 31.69 19.58 -0.87
C ASP A 167 32.37 18.51 -1.72
N HIS A 168 33.69 18.44 -1.57
CA HIS A 168 34.61 17.80 -2.51
C HIS A 168 34.76 16.28 -2.29
N LYS A 169 33.72 15.59 -1.79
CA LYS A 169 33.77 14.15 -1.43
C LYS A 169 32.68 13.25 -2.02
N GLY A 170 31.82 13.74 -2.91
CA GLY A 170 30.99 12.89 -3.78
C GLY A 170 30.08 11.87 -3.08
N ARG A 171 29.75 12.06 -1.80
CA ARG A 171 28.91 11.13 -1.02
C ARG A 171 27.47 11.64 -0.96
N TYR A 172 26.53 10.87 -1.51
CA TYR A 172 25.10 11.08 -1.31
C TYR A 172 24.74 10.76 0.15
N GLU A 173 24.50 11.77 0.97
CA GLU A 173 23.77 11.61 2.23
C GLU A 173 22.27 11.61 1.93
N SER A 174 21.57 10.57 2.39
CA SER A 174 20.11 10.54 2.36
C SER A 174 19.59 11.53 3.41
N PRO A 175 18.67 12.46 3.08
CA PRO A 175 18.13 13.38 4.06
C PRO A 175 17.45 12.60 5.20
N SER A 176 17.95 12.78 6.41
CA SER A 176 17.36 12.29 7.65
C SER A 176 15.86 12.63 7.70
N GLU A 177 15.06 11.66 8.14
CA GLU A 177 13.64 11.79 8.43
C GLU A 177 13.41 13.02 9.34
N GLY A 178 12.87 14.11 8.79
CA GLY A 178 12.59 15.30 9.60
C GLY A 178 12.28 16.58 8.85
N LYS A 179 12.72 16.74 7.59
CA LYS A 179 12.42 17.94 6.79
C LYS A 179 12.31 17.63 5.30
N ARG A 180 11.25 16.92 4.90
CA ARG A 180 10.72 17.14 3.55
C ARG A 180 9.82 18.35 3.68
N ASN A 181 10.16 19.41 2.95
CA ASN A 181 9.27 20.55 2.77
C ASN A 181 7.90 19.97 2.41
N MET A 182 6.91 20.22 3.27
CA MET A 182 5.54 19.80 3.03
C MET A 182 5.12 20.49 1.74
N GLU A 183 5.17 19.78 0.60
CA GLU A 183 4.49 20.23 -0.60
C GLU A 183 3.09 20.61 -0.17
N ALA A 184 2.67 21.82 -0.51
CA ALA A 184 1.42 22.39 -0.03
C ALA A 184 0.32 21.35 -0.26
N ALA A 185 -0.42 21.00 0.79
CA ALA A 185 -1.35 19.86 0.80
C ALA A 185 -2.25 19.81 -0.45
N GLY A 186 -2.58 20.95 -1.05
CA GLY A 186 -3.32 21.09 -2.30
C GLY A 186 -2.71 20.49 -3.57
N SER A 187 -1.45 20.04 -3.58
CA SER A 187 -0.81 19.41 -4.76
C SER A 187 -1.07 17.90 -4.85
N ILE A 188 -1.61 17.28 -3.81
CA ILE A 188 -1.80 15.83 -3.80
C ILE A 188 -3.19 15.51 -4.28
N SER A 189 -3.24 14.75 -5.37
CA SER A 189 -4.46 14.11 -5.81
C SER A 189 -4.21 12.70 -6.31
N PHE A 190 -5.24 11.87 -6.27
CA PHE A 190 -5.22 10.52 -6.79
C PHE A 190 -6.65 10.06 -7.11
N THR A 191 -6.79 9.18 -8.09
CA THR A 191 -8.09 8.62 -8.48
C THR A 191 -8.19 7.19 -7.98
N VAL A 192 -9.36 6.81 -7.46
CA VAL A 192 -9.70 5.42 -7.17
C VAL A 192 -11.00 5.06 -7.89
N ARG A 193 -11.00 3.92 -8.58
CA ARG A 193 -12.19 3.39 -9.25
C ARG A 193 -12.97 2.49 -8.30
N MET A 194 -14.27 2.71 -8.23
CA MET A 194 -15.21 1.89 -7.51
C MET A 194 -15.29 0.51 -8.14
N LYS A 195 -15.17 -0.51 -7.31
CA LYS A 195 -15.37 -1.90 -7.69
C LYS A 195 -16.34 -2.57 -6.72
N SER A 196 -16.81 -3.77 -7.05
CA SER A 196 -17.73 -4.52 -6.18
C SER A 196 -17.22 -4.67 -4.73
N SER A 197 -15.91 -4.86 -4.54
CA SER A 197 -15.27 -4.97 -3.21
C SER A 197 -15.20 -3.66 -2.43
N SER A 198 -15.24 -2.52 -3.14
CA SER A 198 -15.02 -1.19 -2.57
C SER A 198 -16.21 -0.69 -1.73
N LYS A 199 -17.35 -1.39 -1.73
CA LYS A 199 -18.56 -0.95 -1.00
C LYS A 199 -18.38 -0.90 0.52
N GLN A 200 -17.59 -1.82 1.08
CA GLN A 200 -17.34 -1.90 2.53
C GLN A 200 -16.07 -1.16 2.94
N HIS A 201 -15.00 -1.34 2.16
CA HIS A 201 -13.71 -0.74 2.39
C HIS A 201 -13.15 -0.19 1.08
N MET A 202 -12.77 1.08 1.06
CA MET A 202 -12.14 1.68 -0.12
C MET A 202 -10.64 1.80 0.09
N TYR A 203 -9.87 0.99 -0.63
CA TYR A 203 -8.41 1.03 -0.58
C TYR A 203 -7.87 2.22 -1.36
N LEU A 204 -6.93 2.93 -0.75
CA LEU A 204 -6.31 4.13 -1.32
C LEU A 204 -4.86 3.81 -1.72
N PRO A 205 -4.33 4.45 -2.77
CA PRO A 205 -2.91 4.35 -3.11
C PRO A 205 -2.05 4.85 -1.94
N LYS A 206 -1.42 3.92 -1.22
CA LYS A 206 -0.68 4.23 0.03
C LYS A 206 0.40 5.29 -0.20
N ASP A 207 1.08 5.24 -1.34
CA ASP A 207 2.18 6.15 -1.64
C ASP A 207 1.73 7.60 -1.87
N SER A 208 0.51 7.81 -2.38
CA SER A 208 -0.07 9.16 -2.57
C SER A 208 -0.28 9.91 -1.26
N LEU A 209 -0.38 9.20 -0.13
CA LEU A 209 -0.66 9.77 1.19
C LEU A 209 0.53 9.70 2.15
N LYS A 210 1.68 9.20 1.67
CA LYS A 210 2.86 8.97 2.49
C LYS A 210 3.47 10.29 2.96
N GLY A 211 3.58 10.46 4.27
CA GLY A 211 4.11 11.68 4.90
C GLY A 211 3.04 12.69 5.29
N TYR A 212 1.84 12.58 4.74
CA TYR A 212 0.69 13.46 5.04
C TYR A 212 -0.28 12.83 6.04
N ILE A 213 -0.29 11.50 6.10
CA ILE A 213 -1.15 10.73 6.99
C ILE A 213 -0.30 9.99 8.01
N LYS A 214 -0.64 10.18 9.30
CA LYS A 214 -0.07 9.43 10.41
C LYS A 214 -0.57 7.99 10.35
N GLY A 215 0.29 7.04 10.70
CA GLY A 215 -0.14 5.66 10.84
C GLY A 215 -1.03 5.45 12.06
N GLY A 216 -2.06 4.63 11.90
CA GLY A 216 -3.13 4.40 12.88
C GLY A 216 -4.51 4.50 12.24
N GLU A 217 -5.51 4.69 13.08
CA GLU A 217 -6.88 5.02 12.67
C GLU A 217 -7.14 6.50 12.98
N GLN A 218 -7.74 7.20 12.03
CA GLN A 218 -8.15 8.60 12.19
C GLN A 218 -9.37 8.89 11.33
N TYR A 219 -10.09 9.96 11.64
CA TYR A 219 -11.20 10.40 10.79
C TYR A 219 -10.72 11.43 9.78
N VAL A 220 -11.22 11.30 8.55
CA VAL A 220 -10.99 12.22 7.44
C VAL A 220 -12.34 12.80 7.02
N LYS A 221 -12.37 14.09 6.72
CA LYS A 221 -13.54 14.76 6.14
C LYS A 221 -13.46 14.68 4.62
N LEU A 222 -14.42 14.00 3.99
CA LEU A 222 -14.60 13.98 2.54
C LEU A 222 -15.61 15.06 2.15
N LEU A 223 -15.26 15.91 1.20
CA LEU A 223 -16.13 16.95 0.64
C LEU A 223 -16.59 16.56 -0.77
N VAL A 224 -17.89 16.65 -1.05
CA VAL A 224 -18.44 16.54 -2.42
C VAL A 224 -19.38 17.73 -2.59
N GLY A 225 -18.92 18.75 -3.33
CA GLY A 225 -19.61 20.05 -3.35
C GLY A 225 -19.74 20.63 -1.94
N GLU A 226 -20.96 21.01 -1.55
CA GLU A 226 -21.28 21.56 -0.22
C GLU A 226 -21.51 20.48 0.86
N ARG A 227 -21.54 19.20 0.48
CA ARG A 227 -21.78 18.10 1.41
C ARG A 227 -20.47 17.59 1.99
N SER A 228 -20.50 17.15 3.25
CA SER A 228 -19.34 16.55 3.90
C SER A 228 -19.68 15.27 4.66
N TRP A 229 -18.74 14.33 4.66
CA TRP A 229 -18.84 13.07 5.40
C TRP A 229 -17.59 12.85 6.22
N ARG A 230 -17.76 12.34 7.43
CA ARG A 230 -16.65 11.95 8.31
C ARG A 230 -16.42 10.45 8.17
N VAL A 231 -15.33 10.08 7.52
CA VAL A 231 -15.00 8.69 7.19
C VAL A 231 -13.74 8.25 7.92
N LYS A 232 -13.73 7.04 8.47
CA LYS A 232 -12.55 6.52 9.16
C LYS A 232 -11.52 6.04 8.14
N LEU A 233 -10.31 6.59 8.20
CA LEU A 233 -9.13 6.15 7.46
C LEU A 233 -8.26 5.26 8.35
N VAL A 234 -7.90 4.09 7.84
CA VAL A 234 -6.95 3.15 8.47
C VAL A 234 -5.67 3.17 7.66
N HIS A 235 -4.54 3.51 8.29
CA HIS A 235 -3.22 3.55 7.65
C HIS A 235 -2.20 2.74 8.45
N TYR A 236 -1.74 1.61 7.92
CA TYR A 236 -0.71 0.81 8.58
C TYR A 236 0.69 1.20 8.10
N LYS A 237 1.55 1.69 9.01
CA LYS A 237 2.94 2.10 8.69
C LYS A 237 3.73 0.99 7.98
N ASN A 238 3.63 -0.24 8.50
CA ASN A 238 4.44 -1.39 8.05
C ASN A 238 3.70 -2.37 7.12
N ARG A 239 2.46 -2.06 6.71
CA ARG A 239 1.69 -2.88 5.74
C ARG A 239 1.39 -2.09 4.49
N SER A 240 1.14 -2.75 3.37
CA SER A 240 0.79 -2.08 2.11
C SER A 240 -0.59 -1.40 2.13
N SER A 241 -1.41 -1.67 3.15
CA SER A 241 -2.83 -1.27 3.16
C SER A 241 -3.06 0.12 3.78
N CYS A 242 -3.76 0.97 3.03
CA CYS A 242 -4.39 2.21 3.49
C CYS A 242 -5.80 2.25 2.92
N PHE A 243 -6.85 2.44 3.73
CA PHE A 243 -8.23 2.36 3.25
C PHE A 243 -9.23 3.10 4.13
N PHE A 244 -10.32 3.57 3.52
CA PHE A 244 -11.50 4.04 4.23
C PHE A 244 -12.34 2.86 4.72
N SER A 245 -12.83 2.94 5.96
CA SER A 245 -13.59 1.88 6.64
C SER A 245 -14.94 2.38 7.17
N ALA A 246 -15.05 2.71 8.46
CA ALA A 246 -16.28 3.19 9.07
C ALA A 246 -16.80 4.44 8.35
N ASN A 247 -18.12 4.49 8.14
CA ASN A 247 -18.86 5.53 7.39
C ASN A 247 -18.56 5.62 5.88
N TRP A 248 -17.60 4.85 5.35
CA TRP A 248 -17.42 4.75 3.90
C TRP A 248 -18.65 4.15 3.19
N PRO A 249 -19.29 3.07 3.70
CA PRO A 249 -20.50 2.55 3.07
C PRO A 249 -21.66 3.55 3.02
N ALA A 250 -21.74 4.45 4.01
CA ALA A 250 -22.72 5.53 4.03
C ALA A 250 -22.39 6.59 2.97
N PHE A 251 -21.12 7.03 2.90
CA PHE A 251 -20.64 7.90 1.83
C PHE A 251 -20.93 7.33 0.43
N ALA A 252 -20.61 6.05 0.20
CA ALA A 252 -20.82 5.40 -1.08
C ALA A 252 -22.31 5.31 -1.45
N ARG A 253 -23.17 4.96 -0.48
CA ARG A 253 -24.63 4.89 -0.69
C ARG A 253 -25.24 6.27 -0.95
N GLU A 254 -24.87 7.28 -0.18
CA GLU A 254 -25.43 8.63 -0.26
C GLU A 254 -24.95 9.45 -1.46
N ASN A 255 -23.90 8.98 -2.13
CA ASN A 255 -23.42 9.51 -3.40
C ASN A 255 -23.73 8.57 -4.58
N ASP A 256 -24.55 7.54 -4.39
CA ASP A 256 -24.91 6.53 -5.41
C ASP A 256 -23.69 6.00 -6.19
N LEU A 257 -22.60 5.67 -5.47
CA LEU A 257 -21.38 5.16 -6.10
C LEU A 257 -21.60 3.74 -6.59
N LYS A 258 -21.44 3.54 -7.90
CA LYS A 258 -21.58 2.24 -8.58
C LYS A 258 -20.22 1.69 -8.99
N GLU A 259 -20.17 0.39 -9.22
CA GLU A 259 -19.00 -0.22 -9.85
C GLU A 259 -18.74 0.49 -11.18
N GLY A 260 -17.48 0.87 -11.42
CA GLY A 260 -17.11 1.69 -12.57
C GLY A 260 -16.83 3.16 -12.26
N ASP A 261 -17.61 3.76 -11.34
CA ASP A 261 -17.46 5.18 -10.99
C ASP A 261 -16.04 5.46 -10.47
N ALA A 262 -15.48 6.62 -10.79
CA ALA A 262 -14.16 7.03 -10.31
C ALA A 262 -14.28 8.18 -9.30
N CYS A 263 -13.65 8.03 -8.15
CA CYS A 263 -13.50 9.08 -7.14
C CYS A 263 -12.10 9.68 -7.27
N TRP A 264 -12.02 10.95 -7.69
CA TRP A 264 -10.80 11.75 -7.65
C TRP A 264 -10.70 12.46 -6.31
N PHE A 265 -9.71 12.09 -5.51
CA PHE A 265 -9.44 12.68 -4.21
C PHE A 265 -8.35 13.73 -4.35
N GLN A 266 -8.60 14.91 -3.80
CA GLN A 266 -7.60 15.97 -3.65
C GLN A 266 -7.46 16.29 -2.18
N LEU A 267 -6.24 16.16 -1.64
CA LEU A 267 -5.95 16.55 -0.28
C LEU A 267 -5.99 18.07 -0.18
N LEU A 268 -6.80 18.62 0.72
CA LEU A 268 -6.89 20.06 0.95
C LEU A 268 -6.12 20.47 2.20
N ASN A 269 -6.23 19.65 3.24
CA ASN A 269 -5.56 19.85 4.50
C ASN A 269 -5.07 18.52 5.05
N SER A 270 -3.85 18.54 5.58
CA SER A 270 -3.22 17.41 6.26
C SER A 270 -2.79 17.72 7.69
N SER A 271 -3.19 18.88 8.24
CA SER A 271 -3.03 19.18 9.66
C SER A 271 -4.01 18.35 10.50
N ASP A 272 -4.18 18.70 11.78
CA ASP A 272 -4.94 17.93 12.79
C ASP A 272 -6.29 17.39 12.31
N ASP A 273 -6.94 18.09 11.38
CA ASP A 273 -8.11 17.61 10.65
C ASP A 273 -7.83 17.44 9.15
N ILE A 274 -7.72 16.19 8.71
CA ILE A 274 -7.49 15.85 7.30
C ILE A 274 -8.78 16.08 6.50
N VAL A 275 -8.68 16.87 5.44
CA VAL A 275 -9.79 17.19 4.55
C VAL A 275 -9.40 16.83 3.13
N MET A 276 -10.26 16.07 2.45
CA MET A 276 -10.11 15.73 1.04
C MET A 276 -11.35 16.18 0.26
N ASN A 277 -11.13 16.94 -0.81
CA ASN A 277 -12.17 17.14 -1.83
C ASN A 277 -12.30 15.87 -2.67
N VAL A 278 -13.52 15.50 -3.02
CA VAL A 278 -13.82 14.31 -3.82
C VAL A 278 -14.67 14.72 -5.01
N THR A 279 -14.12 14.53 -6.21
CA THR A 279 -14.85 14.67 -7.47
C THR A 279 -15.23 13.28 -7.97
N ILE A 280 -16.51 13.05 -8.23
CA ILE A 280 -17.02 11.76 -8.67
C ILE A 280 -17.27 11.81 -10.17
N SER A 281 -16.56 10.99 -10.94
CA SER A 281 -16.80 10.73 -12.35
C SER A 281 -17.64 9.47 -12.49
N ARG A 282 -18.71 9.53 -13.28
CA ARG A 282 -19.60 8.38 -13.50
C ARG A 282 -19.08 7.54 -14.65
N GLU A 283 -19.19 6.21 -14.54
CA GLU A 283 -18.96 5.35 -15.69
C GLU A 283 -20.16 5.41 -16.63
N GLY A 284 -19.94 5.77 -17.89
CA GLY A 284 -20.97 5.73 -18.94
C GLY A 284 -21.71 7.04 -19.25
N HIS A 285 -21.21 8.19 -18.81
CA HIS A 285 -21.69 9.51 -19.24
C HIS A 285 -20.54 10.46 -19.57
#